data_AF-A0A6A8DJH6-F1
#
_entry.id   AF-A0A6A8DJH6-F1
#
_cell.length_a   1.000
_cell.length_b   1.000
_cell.length_c   1.000
_cell.angle_alpha   90.00
_cell.angle_beta   90.00
_cell.angle_gamma   90.00
#
_symmetry.space_group_name_H-M   'P 1'
#
loop_
_entity.id
_entity.type
_entity.pdbx_description
1 polymer ?
#
loop_
_entity_poly.entity_id
_entity_poly.type
_entity_poly.pdbx_seq_one_letter_code
_entity_poly.pdbx_strand_id
1 'polypeptide(L)'
;MSAEVAIVIFILFMIFAFFVSYFSALYMIDVMGLFEPNVFVATMINLLQGTSAIFIWFLYSIKISETLFFDGLLFGLTLLIVSEISLIVLLFADREKVKGYMKKWNGKIHAVKLFITYIGKVSLKKLSIANSKVRKAFNKSKS
;
A
#
# COMPACT_ATOMS: atom_id res chain seq x y z
N MET A 1 35.12 -4.68 16.02
CA MET A 1 34.49 -4.82 14.69
C MET A 1 35.29 -3.97 13.73
N SER A 2 35.88 -4.55 12.69
CA SER A 2 36.71 -3.77 11.76
C SER A 2 35.84 -2.90 10.86
N ALA A 3 36.41 -1.81 10.33
CA ALA A 3 35.68 -0.82 9.54
C ALA A 3 35.06 -1.45 8.28
N GLU A 4 35.70 -2.46 7.68
CA GLU A 4 35.15 -3.12 6.48
C GLU A 4 33.83 -3.83 6.78
N VAL A 5 33.73 -4.50 7.93
CA VAL A 5 32.53 -5.24 8.32
C VAL A 5 31.35 -4.28 8.55
N ALA A 6 31.61 -3.10 9.13
CA ALA A 6 30.57 -2.11 9.33
C ALA A 6 30.04 -1.53 8.02
N ILE A 7 30.92 -1.27 7.04
CA ILE A 7 30.53 -0.81 5.70
C ILE A 7 29.63 -1.84 5.02
N VAL A 8 30.01 -3.12 5.07
CA VAL A 8 29.21 -4.20 4.46
C VAL A 8 27.82 -4.29 5.10
N ILE A 9 27.72 -4.23 6.42
CA ILE A 9 26.44 -4.24 7.12
C ILE A 9 25.59 -3.02 6.78
N PHE A 10 26.22 -1.84 6.70
CA PHE A 10 25.54 -0.61 6.30
C PHE A 10 24.93 -0.73 4.90
N ILE A 11 25.68 -1.26 3.93
CA ILE A 11 25.19 -1.48 2.55
C ILE A 11 24.04 -2.49 2.55
N LEU A 12 24.19 -3.62 3.25
CA LEU A 12 23.13 -4.64 3.34
C LEU A 12 21.85 -4.08 3.95
N PHE A 13 21.97 -3.25 4.98
CA PHE A 13 20.83 -2.62 5.63
C PHE A 13 20.12 -1.64 4.69
N MET A 14 20.88 -0.85 3.91
CA MET A 14 20.33 0.05 2.89
C MET A 14 19.57 -0.69 1.79
N ILE A 15 20.13 -1.81 1.30
CA ILE A 15 19.45 -2.66 0.31
C ILE A 15 18.17 -3.25 0.90
N PHE A 16 18.22 -3.74 2.14
CA PHE A 16 17.07 -4.32 2.81
C PHE A 16 15.95 -3.29 3.03
N ALA A 17 16.29 -2.07 3.43
CA ALA A 17 15.34 -0.96 3.56
C ALA A 17 14.60 -0.69 2.23
N PHE A 18 15.32 -0.66 1.11
CA PHE A 18 14.70 -0.49 -0.21
C PHE A 18 13.67 -1.59 -0.52
N PHE A 19 14.03 -2.85 -0.29
CA PHE A 19 13.09 -3.97 -0.51
C PHE A 19 11.86 -3.87 0.39
N VAL A 20 12.03 -3.57 1.67
CA VAL A 20 10.91 -3.43 2.62
C VAL A 20 9.97 -2.30 2.19
N SER A 21 10.52 -1.14 1.81
CA SER A 21 9.73 -0.01 1.33
C SER A 21 8.97 -0.35 0.04
N TYR A 22 9.63 -1.02 -0.91
CA TYR A 22 9.01 -1.46 -2.17
C TYR A 22 7.85 -2.44 -1.95
N PHE A 23 8.06 -3.48 -1.15
CA PHE A 23 7.01 -4.46 -0.84
C PHE A 23 5.84 -3.82 -0.06
N SER A 24 6.15 -2.92 0.87
CA SER A 24 5.12 -2.18 1.62
C SER A 24 4.25 -1.33 0.69
N ALA A 25 4.87 -0.64 -0.27
CA ALA A 25 4.17 0.16 -1.27
C ALA A 25 3.22 -0.68 -2.12
N LEU A 26 3.70 -1.82 -2.65
CA LEU A 26 2.89 -2.74 -3.44
C LEU A 26 1.70 -3.28 -2.65
N TYR A 27 1.94 -3.70 -1.40
CA TYR A 27 0.88 -4.22 -0.54
C TYR A 27 -0.19 -3.16 -0.25
N MET A 28 0.20 -1.92 0.08
CA MET A 28 -0.75 -0.84 0.33
C MET A 28 -1.56 -0.45 -0.91
N ILE A 29 -0.94 -0.48 -2.11
CA ILE A 29 -1.63 -0.23 -3.37
C ILE A 29 -2.69 -1.29 -3.64
N ASP A 30 -2.40 -2.56 -3.38
CA ASP A 30 -3.35 -3.66 -3.58
C ASP A 30 -4.53 -3.58 -2.60
N VAL A 31 -4.26 -3.22 -1.33
CA VAL A 31 -5.31 -3.15 -0.29
C VAL A 31 -6.16 -1.88 -0.38
N MET A 32 -5.56 -0.70 -0.56
CA MET A 32 -6.32 0.57 -0.50
C MET A 32 -6.82 1.06 -1.87
N GLY A 33 -6.21 0.63 -2.98
CA GLY A 33 -6.61 1.07 -4.32
C GLY A 33 -6.41 2.57 -4.59
N LEU A 34 -5.67 3.29 -3.74
CA LEU A 34 -5.39 4.72 -3.91
C LEU A 34 -3.90 4.94 -4.22
N PHE A 35 -3.59 5.18 -5.48
CA PHE A 35 -2.20 5.25 -5.96
C PHE A 35 -1.40 6.42 -5.36
N GLU A 36 -1.94 7.64 -5.41
CA GLU A 36 -1.23 8.86 -4.94
C GLU A 36 -0.87 8.87 -3.45
N PRO A 37 -1.82 8.64 -2.50
CA PRO A 37 -1.48 8.64 -1.08
C PRO A 37 -0.56 7.48 -0.71
N ASN A 38 -0.63 6.35 -1.41
CA ASN A 38 0.27 5.23 -1.18
C ASN A 38 1.69 5.47 -1.68
N VAL A 39 1.86 6.17 -2.81
CA VAL A 39 3.19 6.64 -3.26
C VAL A 39 3.79 7.57 -2.22
N PHE A 40 3.00 8.52 -1.69
CA PHE A 40 3.47 9.41 -0.63
C PHE A 40 3.92 8.65 0.62
N VAL A 41 3.13 7.67 1.09
CA VAL A 41 3.50 6.85 2.25
C VAL A 41 4.74 6.00 1.98
N ALA A 42 4.86 5.40 0.80
CA ALA A 42 6.05 4.62 0.41
C ALA A 42 7.32 5.48 0.40
N THR A 43 7.25 6.68 -0.15
CA THR A 43 8.34 7.65 -0.13
C THR A 43 8.71 8.03 1.30
N MET A 44 7.73 8.28 2.17
CA MET A 44 7.97 8.58 3.58
C MET A 44 8.63 7.42 4.33
N ILE A 45 8.22 6.18 4.08
CA ILE A 45 8.84 4.99 4.68
C ILE A 45 10.30 4.86 4.20
N ASN A 46 10.55 5.04 2.90
CA ASN A 46 11.90 4.98 2.34
C ASN A 46 12.81 6.06 2.94
N LEU A 47 12.32 7.30 3.04
CA LEU A 47 13.05 8.41 3.65
C LEU A 47 13.33 8.15 5.13
N LEU A 48 12.34 7.67 5.88
CA LEU A 48 12.50 7.37 7.30
C LEU A 48 13.55 6.27 7.52
N GLN A 49 13.52 5.20 6.72
CA GLN A 49 14.50 4.13 6.82
C GLN A 49 15.91 4.57 6.37
N GLY A 50 16.00 5.31 5.27
CA GLY A 50 17.28 5.84 4.77
C GLY A 50 17.92 6.81 5.76
N THR A 51 17.14 7.72 6.34
CA THR A 51 17.63 8.68 7.34
C THR A 51 18.04 7.99 8.64
N SER A 52 17.30 6.98 9.10
CA SER A 52 17.68 6.21 10.30
C SER A 52 18.93 5.35 10.07
N ALA A 53 19.13 4.79 8.87
CA ALA A 53 20.38 4.12 8.51
C ALA A 53 21.58 5.07 8.52
N ILE A 54 21.44 6.26 7.93
CA ILE A 54 22.47 7.31 7.97
C ILE A 54 22.75 7.76 9.41
N PHE A 55 21.72 7.88 10.24
CA PHE A 55 21.88 8.26 11.64
C PHE A 55 22.63 7.19 12.46
N ILE A 56 22.36 5.91 12.24
CA ILE A 56 23.11 4.81 12.86
C ILE A 56 24.57 4.84 12.39
N TRP A 57 24.81 5.07 11.10
CA TRP A 57 26.17 5.22 10.55
C TRP A 57 26.92 6.41 11.17
N PHE A 58 26.24 7.54 11.34
CA PHE A 58 26.78 8.74 11.99
C PHE A 58 27.28 8.42 13.41
N LEU A 59 26.45 7.73 14.22
CA LEU A 59 26.81 7.35 15.59
C LEU A 59 27.99 6.36 15.65
N TYR A 60 28.16 5.53 14.63
CA TYR A 60 29.25 4.56 14.55
C TYR A 60 30.57 5.22 14.11
N SER A 61 30.53 6.00 13.03
CA SER A 61 31.72 6.56 12.38
C SER A 61 32.38 7.68 13.19
N ILE A 62 31.61 8.44 13.99
CA ILE A 62 32.16 9.49 14.88
C ILE A 62 33.19 8.96 15.88
N LYS A 63 33.15 7.66 16.20
CA LYS A 63 34.08 7.02 17.15
C LYS A 63 35.32 6.43 16.49
N ILE A 64 35.40 6.41 15.16
CA ILE A 64 36.44 5.69 14.42
C ILE A 64 37.37 6.67 13.71
N SER A 65 36.84 7.47 12.78
CA SER A 65 37.61 8.51 12.10
C SER A 65 36.70 9.48 11.34
N GLU A 66 37.17 10.72 11.21
CA GLU A 66 36.47 11.77 10.46
C GLU A 66 36.37 11.45 8.95
N THR A 67 37.37 10.78 8.38
CA THR A 67 37.35 10.42 6.95
C THR A 67 36.26 9.39 6.65
N LEU A 68 36.14 8.33 7.47
CA LEU A 68 35.07 7.32 7.32
C LEU A 68 33.67 7.92 7.51
N PHE A 69 33.58 8.96 8.34
CA PHE A 69 32.35 9.69 8.58
C PHE A 69 31.88 10.40 7.31
N PHE A 70 32.74 11.20 6.67
CA PHE A 70 32.39 11.94 5.45
C PHE A 70 32.09 11.02 4.27
N ASP A 71 32.92 9.98 4.07
CA ASP A 71 32.74 9.04 2.96
C ASP A 71 31.41 8.28 3.08
N GLY A 72 31.11 7.74 4.27
CA GLY A 72 29.85 7.02 4.47
C GLY A 72 28.62 7.92 4.49
N LEU A 73 28.76 9.19 4.91
CA LEU A 73 27.68 10.18 4.80
C LEU A 73 27.36 10.49 3.32
N LEU A 74 28.39 10.78 2.52
CA LEU A 74 28.23 11.07 1.08
C LEU A 74 27.65 9.86 0.34
N PHE A 75 28.14 8.66 0.65
CA PHE A 75 27.66 7.42 0.06
C PHE A 75 26.21 7.12 0.46
N GLY A 76 25.88 7.27 1.75
CA GLY A 76 24.52 7.09 2.27
C GLY A 76 23.53 8.07 1.66
N LEU A 77 23.90 9.35 1.52
CA LEU A 77 23.06 10.38 0.91
C LEU A 77 22.81 10.10 -0.58
N THR A 78 23.86 9.69 -1.30
CA THR A 78 23.76 9.34 -2.72
C THR A 78 22.84 8.13 -2.92
N LEU A 79 23.00 7.08 -2.09
CA LEU A 79 22.12 5.91 -2.11
C LEU A 79 20.68 6.27 -1.78
N LEU A 80 20.44 7.17 -0.83
CA LEU A 80 19.09 7.62 -0.47
C LEU A 80 18.41 8.29 -1.67
N ILE A 81 19.10 9.21 -2.34
CA ILE A 81 18.57 9.91 -3.52
C ILE A 81 18.29 8.91 -4.66
N VAL A 82 19.24 8.03 -4.95
CA VAL A 82 19.09 7.01 -6.01
C VAL A 82 17.93 6.06 -5.68
N SER A 83 17.80 5.65 -4.41
CA SER A 83 16.72 4.81 -3.91
C SER A 83 15.35 5.47 -4.09
N GLU A 84 15.24 6.74 -3.72
CA GLU A 84 13.98 7.48 -3.81
C GLU A 84 13.55 7.71 -5.27
N ILE A 85 14.49 8.10 -6.14
CA ILE A 85 14.23 8.22 -7.59
C ILE A 85 13.80 6.85 -8.16
N SER A 86 14.51 5.78 -7.81
CA SER A 86 14.20 4.43 -8.29
C SER A 86 12.82 3.96 -7.83
N LEU A 87 12.45 4.24 -6.58
CA LEU A 87 11.15 3.90 -6.00
C LEU A 87 10.02 4.61 -6.76
N ILE A 88 10.18 5.92 -7.01
CA ILE A 88 9.21 6.72 -7.75
C ILE A 88 9.07 6.18 -9.18
N VAL A 89 10.19 5.95 -9.88
CA VAL A 89 10.18 5.42 -11.25
C VAL A 89 9.49 4.04 -11.32
N LEU A 90 9.80 3.12 -10.39
CA LEU A 90 9.15 1.81 -10.33
C LEU A 90 7.64 1.92 -10.09
N LEU A 91 7.24 2.76 -9.12
CA LEU A 91 5.83 2.99 -8.81
C LEU A 91 5.07 3.54 -10.03
N PHE A 92 5.68 4.49 -10.75
CA PHE A 92 5.09 5.02 -11.98
C PHE A 92 5.05 4.00 -13.11
N ALA A 93 6.06 3.15 -13.27
CA ALA A 93 6.07 2.08 -14.27
C ALA A 93 4.99 1.03 -14.00
N ASP A 94 4.76 0.67 -12.73
CA ASP A 94 3.72 -0.30 -12.35
C ASP A 94 2.31 0.31 -12.25
N ARG A 95 2.18 1.64 -12.34
CA ARG A 95 0.88 2.34 -12.36
C ARG A 95 -0.09 1.77 -13.39
N GLU A 96 0.40 1.41 -14.58
CA GLU A 96 -0.45 0.87 -15.64
C GLU A 96 -0.95 -0.55 -15.33
N LYS A 97 -0.08 -1.39 -14.76
CA LYS A 97 -0.48 -2.72 -14.29
C LYS A 97 -1.51 -2.63 -13.18
N VAL A 98 -1.27 -1.78 -12.19
CA VAL A 98 -2.17 -1.53 -11.04
C VAL A 98 -3.54 -1.03 -11.50
N LYS A 99 -3.60 -0.11 -12.48
CA LYS A 99 -4.87 0.33 -13.08
C LYS A 99 -5.66 -0.81 -13.72
N GLY A 100 -4.98 -1.76 -14.35
CA GLY A 100 -5.59 -2.96 -14.92
C GLY A 100 -6.27 -3.84 -13.86
N TYR A 101 -5.58 -4.08 -12.73
CA TYR A 101 -6.13 -4.85 -11.61
C TYR A 101 -7.34 -4.15 -10.97
N MET A 102 -7.26 -2.84 -10.74
CA MET A 102 -8.38 -2.07 -10.19
C MET A 102 -9.63 -2.09 -11.08
N LYS A 103 -9.47 -2.00 -12.41
CA LYS A 103 -10.61 -2.06 -13.34
C LYS A 103 -11.36 -3.39 -13.23
N LYS A 104 -10.62 -4.50 -13.10
CA LYS A 104 -11.17 -5.85 -12.95
C LYS A 104 -11.90 -6.04 -11.62
N TRP A 105 -11.34 -5.51 -10.53
CA TRP A 105 -11.94 -5.60 -9.19
C TRP A 105 -13.19 -4.73 -9.04
N ASN A 106 -13.16 -3.49 -9.54
CA ASN A 106 -14.31 -2.59 -9.47
C ASN A 106 -15.51 -3.13 -10.30
N GLY A 107 -15.23 -3.80 -11.43
CA GLY A 107 -16.26 -4.52 -12.20
C GLY A 107 -16.93 -5.65 -11.41
N LYS A 108 -16.16 -6.42 -10.63
CA LYS A 108 -16.71 -7.47 -9.74
C LYS A 108 -17.56 -6.87 -8.62
N ILE A 109 -17.11 -5.79 -7.97
CA ILE A 109 -17.90 -5.13 -6.92
C ILE A 109 -19.22 -4.59 -7.48
N HIS A 110 -19.19 -3.99 -8.69
CA HIS A 110 -20.40 -3.49 -9.33
C HIS A 110 -21.41 -4.61 -9.63
N ALA A 111 -20.93 -5.77 -10.10
CA ALA A 111 -21.77 -6.95 -10.33
C ALA A 111 -22.40 -7.49 -9.03
N VAL A 112 -21.62 -7.56 -7.95
CA VAL A 112 -22.13 -7.97 -6.62
C VAL A 112 -23.17 -6.98 -6.10
N LYS A 113 -22.94 -5.68 -6.25
CA LYS A 113 -23.88 -4.63 -5.82
C LYS A 113 -25.20 -4.69 -6.61
N LEU A 114 -25.13 -4.94 -7.92
CA LEU A 114 -26.29 -5.20 -8.79
C LEU A 114 -27.06 -6.44 -8.34
N PHE A 115 -26.35 -7.53 -8.03
CA PHE A 115 -26.95 -8.78 -7.58
C PHE A 115 -27.70 -8.61 -6.24
N ILE A 116 -27.09 -7.95 -5.26
CA ILE A 116 -27.72 -7.65 -3.96
C ILE A 116 -28.97 -6.77 -4.16
N THR A 117 -28.88 -5.75 -5.01
CA THR A 117 -30.00 -4.85 -5.31
C THR A 117 -31.15 -5.60 -6.00
N TYR A 118 -30.83 -6.53 -6.90
CA TYR A 118 -31.80 -7.37 -7.58
C TYR A 118 -32.52 -8.32 -6.61
N ILE A 119 -31.78 -9.02 -5.74
CA ILE A 119 -32.36 -9.88 -4.70
C ILE A 119 -33.27 -9.08 -3.77
N GLY A 120 -32.84 -7.88 -3.34
CA GLY A 120 -33.64 -7.00 -2.49
C GLY A 120 -34.98 -6.63 -3.13
N LYS A 121 -34.99 -6.24 -4.41
CA LYS A 121 -36.23 -5.94 -5.15
C LYS A 121 -37.15 -7.15 -5.28
N VAL A 122 -36.61 -8.34 -5.55
CA VAL A 122 -37.40 -9.57 -5.68
C VAL A 122 -38.05 -9.96 -4.34
N SER A 123 -37.30 -9.82 -3.24
CA SER A 123 -37.80 -10.12 -1.89
C SER A 123 -38.93 -9.17 -1.47
N LEU A 124 -38.75 -7.86 -1.70
CA LEU A 124 -39.79 -6.85 -1.43
C LEU A 124 -41.07 -7.07 -2.25
N LYS A 125 -40.93 -7.48 -3.51
CA LYS A 125 -42.09 -7.79 -4.37
C LYS A 125 -42.86 -9.01 -3.85
N LYS A 126 -42.18 -10.06 -3.38
CA LYS A 126 -42.82 -11.23 -2.77
C LYS A 126 -43.55 -10.87 -1.47
N LEU A 127 -42.95 -10.05 -0.61
CA LEU A 127 -43.55 -9.57 0.64
C LEU A 127 -44.81 -8.71 0.39
N SER A 128 -44.77 -7.80 -0.59
CA SER A 128 -45.93 -7.00 -1.00
C SER A 128 -47.11 -7.88 -1.44
N ILE A 129 -46.84 -8.88 -2.27
CA ILE A 129 -47.88 -9.81 -2.76
C ILE A 129 -48.46 -10.65 -1.62
N ALA A 130 -47.60 -11.17 -0.73
CA ALA A 130 -48.05 -11.95 0.43
C ALA A 130 -48.94 -11.11 1.36
N ASN A 131 -48.54 -9.88 1.67
CA ASN A 131 -49.31 -8.98 2.53
C ASN A 131 -50.66 -8.58 1.92
N SER A 132 -50.71 -8.40 0.59
CA SER A 132 -51.98 -8.15 -0.12
C SER A 132 -52.97 -9.32 -0.04
N LYS A 133 -52.47 -10.57 -0.05
CA LYS A 133 -53.31 -11.77 0.06
C LYS A 133 -53.86 -11.95 1.48
N VAL A 134 -53.03 -11.74 2.51
CA VAL A 134 -53.45 -11.81 3.91
C VAL A 134 -54.54 -10.78 4.21
N ARG A 135 -54.37 -9.54 3.72
CA ARG A 135 -55.37 -8.48 3.90
C ARG A 135 -56.71 -8.81 3.25
N LYS A 136 -56.70 -9.42 2.06
CA LYS A 136 -57.92 -9.88 1.38
C LYS A 136 -58.60 -11.03 2.13
N ALA A 137 -57.84 -11.97 2.69
CA ALA A 137 -58.39 -13.07 3.49
C ALA A 137 -59.04 -12.57 4.79
N PHE A 138 -58.41 -11.61 5.47
CA PHE A 138 -58.93 -11.03 6.71
C PHE A 138 -60.24 -10.24 6.51
N ASN A 139 -60.37 -9.47 5.42
CA ASN A 139 -61.61 -8.76 5.11
C ASN A 139 -62.75 -9.70 4.72
N LYS A 140 -62.45 -10.87 4.14
CA LYS A 140 -63.45 -11.86 3.74
C LYS A 140 -64.05 -12.63 4.93
N SER A 141 -63.35 -12.72 6.08
CA SER A 141 -63.88 -13.39 7.28
C SER A 141 -64.68 -12.47 8.20
N LYS A 142 -64.71 -11.16 7.92
CA LYS A 142 -65.50 -10.15 8.65
C LYS A 142 -66.84 -9.82 7.97
N SER A 143 -67.08 -10.35 6.78
CA SER A 143 -68.33 -10.28 6.04
C SER A 143 -69.03 -11.63 6.10
#